data_AF-A0A1T5KJ03-F1
#
_entry.id   AF-A0A1T5KJ03-F1
#
_cell.length_a   1.000
_cell.length_b   1.000
_cell.length_c   1.000
_cell.angle_alpha   90.00
_cell.angle_beta   90.00
_cell.angle_gamma   90.00
#
_symmetry.space_group_name_H-M   'P 1'
#
loop_
_entity.id
_entity.type
_entity.pdbx_description
1 polymer ?
#
loop_
_entity_poly.entity_id
_entity_poly.type
_entity_poly.pdbx_seq_one_letter_code
_entity_poly.pdbx_strand_id
1 'polypeptide(L)'
;MSVPLDTNPRAGRRTERVRSNLGTSQLGSGLAVAGAFIVANGLWRFLTHIGDYPRLPLNVAAWAVFAVSVALIAWLVRRRGYLLDLPVFILLLAALGATVALDLTAIWGLSGARLYPSASVAVGGALLAAVTLRPAREVAVVTALLGLALVAVFLSEQRSSPATIAPQLLTLTLTVGPAFVGCAVVASYRRMVRMALDRVLIQSTVAAPAFGVSMLETEELAALDREVEELFADVSSGREPLPLTPARASRAQELATELRQHLVQNRSTSWLVHAIAESEFLGDSIDVVDPHGLAATLDQRQRDGLLSALWLLISANPRQVPSVELRFPALPLPPVDTPMQRFPLVIVVEGVRRTAVEPGTWLGFSRVGSYVDAARPLGITVEIECTVESPAARTPSRH
;
A
#
# COMPACT_ATOMS: atom_id res chain seq x y z
N MET A 1 13.27 -36.31 13.46
CA MET A 1 14.10 -35.19 13.95
C MET A 1 14.03 -34.11 12.88
N SER A 2 13.01 -33.26 12.97
CA SER A 2 12.63 -32.28 11.94
C SER A 2 13.50 -31.03 12.05
N VAL A 3 14.29 -30.76 11.02
CA VAL A 3 15.03 -29.50 10.88
C VAL A 3 14.03 -28.41 10.48
N PRO A 4 13.88 -27.32 11.25
CA PRO A 4 13.01 -26.22 10.85
C PRO A 4 13.70 -25.44 9.73
N LEU A 5 13.07 -25.37 8.57
CA LEU A 5 13.41 -24.41 7.53
C LEU A 5 13.09 -23.01 8.07
N ASP A 6 14.14 -22.28 8.44
CA ASP A 6 14.10 -20.84 8.73
C ASP A 6 13.73 -20.08 7.45
N THR A 7 12.45 -20.09 7.07
CA THR A 7 11.90 -19.05 6.22
C THR A 7 12.02 -17.77 7.01
N ASN A 8 13.00 -16.92 6.68
CA ASN A 8 13.24 -15.68 7.40
C ASN A 8 12.32 -14.57 6.83
N PRO A 9 11.14 -14.29 7.41
CA PRO A 9 10.20 -13.28 6.90
C PRO A 9 10.80 -11.86 6.91
N ARG A 10 11.96 -11.67 7.55
CA ARG A 10 12.69 -10.40 7.57
C ARG A 10 13.43 -10.13 6.27
N ALA A 11 13.82 -11.15 5.51
CA ALA A 11 14.53 -10.99 4.24
C ALA A 11 13.58 -10.46 3.15
N GLY A 12 12.41 -11.08 2.97
CA GLY A 12 11.39 -10.62 2.01
C GLY A 12 10.91 -9.19 2.25
N ARG A 13 10.61 -8.85 3.52
CA ARG A 13 10.23 -7.48 3.93
C ARG A 13 11.33 -6.44 3.67
N ARG A 14 12.60 -6.86 3.68
CA ARG A 14 13.75 -5.96 3.43
C ARG A 14 13.85 -5.63 1.94
N THR A 15 13.62 -6.62 1.08
CA THR A 15 13.64 -6.46 -0.39
C THR A 15 12.46 -5.60 -0.88
N GLU A 16 11.26 -5.79 -0.32
CA GLU A 16 10.11 -4.92 -0.58
C GLU A 16 10.34 -3.47 -0.14
N ARG A 17 10.91 -3.27 1.06
CA ARG A 17 11.25 -1.93 1.55
C ARG A 17 12.29 -1.23 0.68
N VAL A 18 13.31 -1.95 0.21
CA VAL A 18 14.34 -1.41 -0.69
C VAL A 18 13.75 -1.04 -2.05
N ARG A 19 12.84 -1.86 -2.61
CA ARG A 19 12.19 -1.56 -3.90
C ARG A 19 11.19 -0.40 -3.81
N SER A 20 10.49 -0.26 -2.68
CA SER A 20 9.63 0.90 -2.39
C SER A 20 10.41 2.22 -2.21
N ASN A 21 11.70 2.13 -1.87
CA ASN A 21 12.55 3.28 -1.58
C ASN A 21 13.12 3.99 -2.83
N LEU A 22 13.13 3.34 -4.00
CA LEU A 22 13.72 3.90 -5.22
C LEU A 22 12.93 5.11 -5.74
N GLY A 23 11.58 5.05 -5.70
CA GLY A 23 10.70 6.16 -6.09
C GLY A 23 10.56 7.27 -5.03
N THR A 24 10.73 6.96 -3.75
CA THR A 24 10.63 7.94 -2.66
C THR A 24 11.85 8.85 -2.55
N SER A 25 12.97 8.51 -3.19
CA SER A 25 14.21 9.29 -3.12
C SER A 25 14.06 10.70 -3.70
N GLN A 26 13.35 10.85 -4.82
CA GLN A 26 13.10 12.14 -5.49
C GLN A 26 12.09 13.02 -4.72
N LEU A 27 11.06 12.41 -4.14
CA LEU A 27 10.14 13.10 -3.23
C LEU A 27 10.84 13.55 -1.94
N GLY A 28 11.76 12.72 -1.44
CA GLY A 28 12.58 13.00 -0.28
C GLY A 28 13.48 14.21 -0.46
N SER A 29 14.17 14.32 -1.60
CA SER A 29 15.03 15.46 -1.87
C SER A 29 14.23 16.77 -1.98
N GLY A 30 13.08 16.77 -2.67
CA GLY A 30 12.23 17.94 -2.79
C GLY A 30 11.71 18.47 -1.45
N LEU A 31 11.19 17.59 -0.59
CA LEU A 31 10.69 17.97 0.74
C LEU A 31 11.82 18.42 1.67
N ALA A 32 12.99 17.79 1.60
CA ALA A 32 14.16 18.21 2.36
C ALA A 32 14.66 19.61 1.93
N VAL A 33 14.68 19.90 0.63
CA VAL A 33 15.03 21.23 0.10
C VAL A 33 14.01 22.28 0.55
N ALA A 34 12.71 21.99 0.45
CA ALA A 34 11.67 22.89 0.96
C ALA A 34 11.82 23.14 2.47
N GLY A 35 12.11 22.10 3.25
CA GLY A 35 12.42 22.20 4.68
C GLY A 35 13.63 23.09 4.94
N ALA A 36 14.70 22.93 4.16
CA ALA A 36 15.90 23.77 4.26
C ALA A 36 15.61 25.25 3.97
N PHE A 37 14.74 25.56 3.00
CA PHE A 37 14.29 26.94 2.75
C PHE A 37 13.51 27.54 3.94
N ILE A 38 12.66 26.75 4.60
CA ILE A 38 11.94 27.19 5.81
C ILE A 38 12.93 27.50 6.94
N VAL A 39 13.90 26.62 7.16
CA VAL A 39 14.97 26.80 8.15
C VAL A 39 15.79 28.05 7.82
N ALA A 40 16.20 28.22 6.57
CA ALA A 40 16.98 29.38 6.11
C ALA A 40 16.21 30.69 6.30
N ASN A 41 14.90 30.71 5.99
CA ASN A 41 14.04 31.86 6.25
C ASN A 41 13.92 32.17 7.75
N GLY A 42 13.78 31.14 8.60
CA GLY A 42 13.78 31.31 10.06
C GLY A 42 15.09 31.94 10.56
N LEU A 43 16.22 31.43 10.07
CA LEU A 43 17.55 31.91 10.45
C LEU A 43 17.79 33.34 9.96
N TRP A 44 17.41 33.64 8.72
CA TRP A 44 17.47 34.99 8.15
C TRP A 44 16.69 36.00 9.01
N ARG A 45 15.47 35.63 9.43
CA ARG A 45 14.64 36.47 10.32
C ARG A 45 15.29 36.67 11.69
N PHE A 46 15.90 35.63 12.25
CA PHE A 46 16.64 35.73 13.51
C PHE A 46 17.82 36.70 13.40
N LEU A 47 18.66 36.55 12.36
CA LEU A 47 19.85 37.37 12.16
C LEU A 47 19.51 38.85 11.92
N THR A 48 18.44 39.12 11.16
CA THR A 48 17.99 40.50 10.87
C THR A 48 17.42 41.23 12.09
N HIS A 49 16.90 40.50 13.08
CA HIS A 49 16.30 41.05 14.31
C HIS A 49 17.11 40.71 15.56
N ILE A 50 18.38 40.34 15.41
CA ILE A 50 19.19 39.81 16.51
C ILE A 50 19.33 40.82 17.66
N GLY A 51 19.39 42.12 17.33
CA GLY A 51 19.49 43.22 18.29
C GLY A 51 18.19 43.52 19.04
N ASP A 52 17.05 43.04 18.54
CA ASP A 52 15.73 43.32 19.14
C ASP A 52 15.37 42.30 20.24
N TYR A 53 16.10 41.19 20.35
CA TYR A 53 15.82 40.15 21.33
C TYR A 53 16.41 40.48 22.72
N PRO A 54 15.57 40.73 23.74
CA PRO A 54 16.05 41.04 25.08
C PRO A 54 16.72 39.83 25.77
N ARG A 55 16.35 38.61 25.36
CA ARG A 55 16.93 37.35 25.86
C ARG A 55 17.71 36.62 24.76
N LEU A 56 18.63 37.33 24.12
CA LEU A 56 19.50 36.78 23.07
C LEU A 56 20.14 35.41 23.38
N PRO A 57 20.72 35.15 24.58
CA PRO A 57 21.39 33.87 24.82
C PRO A 57 20.45 32.66 24.71
N LEU A 58 19.17 32.79 25.06
CA LEU A 58 18.18 31.71 24.93
C LEU A 58 17.88 31.39 23.46
N ASN A 59 17.73 32.42 22.61
CA ASN A 59 17.51 32.21 21.17
C ASN A 59 18.73 31.62 20.47
N VAL A 60 19.94 32.07 20.83
CA VAL A 60 21.18 31.48 20.33
C VAL A 60 21.28 30.02 20.76
N ALA A 61 20.94 29.70 22.01
CA ALA A 61 20.89 28.32 22.49
C ALA A 61 19.85 27.48 21.74
N ALA A 62 18.66 28.01 21.46
CA ALA A 62 17.63 27.31 20.68
C ALA A 62 18.12 26.93 19.28
N TRP A 63 18.75 27.88 18.57
CA TRP A 63 19.36 27.64 17.26
C TRP A 63 20.53 26.67 17.31
N ALA A 64 21.39 26.75 18.33
CA ALA A 64 22.50 25.83 18.52
C ALA A 64 22.00 24.38 18.75
N VAL A 65 21.03 24.21 19.65
CA VAL A 65 20.39 22.91 19.91
C VAL A 65 19.75 22.37 18.63
N PHE A 66 19.03 23.20 17.88
CA PHE A 66 18.42 22.80 16.61
C PHE A 66 19.46 22.33 15.60
N ALA A 67 20.48 23.15 15.32
CA ALA A 67 21.50 22.87 14.31
C ALA A 67 22.29 21.60 14.64
N VAL A 68 22.75 21.46 15.90
CA VAL A 68 23.49 20.29 16.36
C VAL A 68 22.63 19.03 16.25
N SER A 69 21.35 19.10 16.64
CA SER A 69 20.46 17.95 16.63
C SER A 69 20.15 17.48 15.22
N VAL A 70 19.80 18.40 14.31
CA VAL A 70 19.55 18.07 12.90
C VAL A 70 20.80 17.51 12.24
N ALA A 71 21.99 18.08 12.49
CA ALA A 71 23.25 17.59 11.95
C ALA A 71 23.60 16.18 12.47
N LEU A 72 23.49 15.96 13.78
CA LEU A 72 23.77 14.66 14.41
C LEU A 72 22.84 13.57 13.88
N ILE A 73 21.55 13.90 13.72
CA ILE A 73 20.55 12.94 13.26
C ILE A 73 20.70 12.67 11.77
N ALA A 74 20.97 13.69 10.94
CA ALA A 74 21.30 13.50 9.54
C ALA A 74 22.55 12.61 9.37
N TRP A 75 23.56 12.81 10.21
CA TRP A 75 24.76 11.97 10.23
C TRP A 75 24.45 10.52 10.65
N LEU A 76 23.66 10.32 11.70
CA LEU A 76 23.28 9.00 12.20
C LEU A 76 22.45 8.22 11.18
N VAL A 77 21.49 8.89 10.53
CA VAL A 77 20.64 8.32 9.48
C VAL A 77 21.47 7.91 8.26
N ARG A 78 22.43 8.74 7.84
CA ARG A 78 23.36 8.39 6.76
C ARG A 78 24.19 7.15 7.10
N ARG A 79 24.67 7.04 8.34
CA ARG A 79 25.44 5.86 8.79
C ARG A 79 24.62 4.57 8.87
N ARG A 80 23.31 4.67 9.13
CA ARG A 80 22.40 3.51 9.27
C ARG A 80 21.63 3.16 7.98
N GLY A 81 22.01 3.73 6.84
CA GLY A 81 21.38 3.39 5.55
C GLY A 81 19.98 3.99 5.36
N TYR A 82 19.76 5.22 5.83
CA TYR A 82 18.49 5.97 5.68
C TYR A 82 17.28 5.42 6.45
N LEU A 83 17.51 4.60 7.47
CA LEU A 83 16.45 4.15 8.39
C LEU A 83 16.44 5.01 9.64
N LEU A 84 15.26 5.54 9.97
CA LEU A 84 15.04 6.34 11.17
C LEU A 84 14.26 5.50 12.18
N ASP A 85 14.99 4.72 12.97
CA ASP A 85 14.42 3.85 14.01
C ASP A 85 13.68 4.68 15.07
N LEU A 86 12.71 4.07 15.76
CA LEU A 86 11.90 4.71 16.80
C LEU A 86 12.73 5.46 17.88
N PRO A 87 13.81 4.90 18.47
CA PRO A 87 14.59 5.62 19.48
C PRO A 87 15.29 6.86 18.93
N VAL A 88 15.79 6.80 17.69
CA VAL A 88 16.41 7.95 17.02
C VAL A 88 15.37 9.03 16.75
N PHE A 89 14.15 8.62 16.38
CA PHE A 89 13.03 9.54 16.23
C PHE A 89 12.65 10.21 17.53
N ILE A 90 12.54 9.47 18.63
CA ILE A 90 12.21 10.05 19.95
C ILE A 90 13.29 11.05 20.38
N LEU A 91 14.57 10.73 20.15
CA LEU A 91 15.67 11.67 20.41
C LEU A 91 15.55 12.94 19.57
N LEU A 92 15.20 12.82 18.28
CA LEU A 92 14.90 13.98 17.42
C LEU A 92 13.78 14.83 18.03
N LEU A 93 12.67 14.21 18.41
CA LEU A 93 11.50 14.90 18.95
C LEU A 93 11.82 15.60 20.27
N ALA A 94 12.58 14.96 21.16
CA ALA A 94 13.02 15.57 22.42
C ALA A 94 13.88 16.80 22.16
N ALA A 95 14.83 16.72 21.22
CA ALA A 95 15.68 17.85 20.86
C ALA A 95 14.90 19.00 20.21
N LEU A 96 13.99 18.70 19.27
CA LEU A 96 13.13 19.69 18.65
C LEU A 96 12.19 20.34 19.69
N GLY A 97 11.67 19.56 20.64
CA GLY A 97 10.88 20.07 21.75
C GLY A 97 11.68 21.02 22.65
N ALA A 98 12.94 20.68 22.95
CA ALA A 98 13.85 21.56 23.69
C ALA A 98 14.14 22.87 22.93
N THR A 99 14.36 22.81 21.62
CA THR A 99 14.50 24.00 20.76
C THR A 99 13.26 24.90 20.87
N VAL A 100 12.06 24.34 20.74
CA VAL A 100 10.80 25.10 20.82
C VAL A 100 10.63 25.72 22.20
N ALA A 101 10.91 24.98 23.27
CA ALA A 101 10.83 25.49 24.63
C ALA A 101 11.79 26.67 24.88
N LEU A 102 13.04 26.56 24.41
CA LEU A 102 14.03 27.65 24.52
C LEU A 102 13.62 28.89 23.72
N ASP A 103 13.14 28.70 22.49
CA ASP A 103 12.73 29.78 21.59
C ASP A 103 11.49 30.52 22.12
N LEU A 104 10.50 29.78 22.65
CA LEU A 104 9.29 30.38 23.26
C LEU A 104 9.60 31.08 24.59
N THR A 105 10.46 30.51 25.43
CA THR A 105 10.86 31.16 26.69
C THR A 105 11.68 32.44 26.46
N ALA A 106 12.42 32.52 25.35
CA ALA A 106 13.15 33.73 24.98
C ALA A 106 12.21 34.92 24.67
N ILE A 107 11.04 34.64 24.09
CA ILE A 107 10.06 35.67 23.70
C ILE A 107 8.87 35.81 24.68
N TRP A 108 8.80 34.96 25.71
CA TRP A 108 7.68 34.93 26.64
C TRP A 108 7.47 36.26 27.37
N GLY A 109 6.24 36.79 27.28
CA GLY A 109 5.82 38.04 27.94
C GLY A 109 6.21 39.32 27.18
N LEU A 110 6.67 39.21 25.93
CA LEU A 110 7.09 40.34 25.09
C LEU A 110 6.09 40.63 23.96
N SER A 111 4.81 40.30 24.18
CA SER A 111 3.72 40.42 23.22
C SER A 111 3.46 41.89 22.81
N GLY A 112 4.07 42.30 21.68
CA GLY A 112 3.93 43.66 21.12
C GLY A 112 5.22 44.19 20.49
N ALA A 113 6.38 43.69 20.92
CA ALA A 113 7.61 43.83 20.15
C ALA A 113 7.50 42.92 18.92
N ARG A 114 7.94 43.36 17.73
CA ARG A 114 7.85 42.60 16.46
C ARG A 114 8.79 41.36 16.43
N LEU A 115 8.79 40.59 17.50
CA LEU A 115 9.63 39.42 17.74
C LEU A 115 8.84 38.14 17.44
N TYR A 116 9.52 37.15 16.88
CA TYR A 116 8.89 35.92 16.41
C TYR A 116 9.71 34.70 16.83
N PRO A 117 9.07 33.56 17.16
CA PRO A 117 9.77 32.32 17.52
C PRO A 117 10.42 31.70 16.27
N SER A 118 11.62 32.18 15.95
CA SER A 118 12.33 31.87 14.70
C SER A 118 12.82 30.42 14.62
N ALA A 119 13.29 29.85 15.73
CA ALA A 119 13.78 28.47 15.75
C ALA A 119 12.60 27.48 15.72
N SER A 120 11.44 27.84 16.29
CA SER A 120 10.22 27.03 16.23
C SER A 120 9.71 26.87 14.79
N VAL A 121 9.82 27.91 13.96
CA VAL A 121 9.53 27.80 12.52
C VAL A 121 10.50 26.83 11.84
N ALA A 122 11.78 26.87 12.20
CA ALA A 122 12.79 25.95 11.66
C ALA A 122 12.51 24.48 12.04
N VAL A 123 11.95 24.23 13.23
CA VAL A 123 11.45 22.89 13.62
C VAL A 123 10.41 22.37 12.64
N GLY A 124 9.50 23.23 12.16
CA GLY A 124 8.56 22.89 11.10
C GLY A 124 9.23 22.38 9.82
N GLY A 125 10.32 23.04 9.40
CA GLY A 125 11.14 22.61 8.27
C GLY A 125 11.85 21.28 8.49
N ALA A 126 12.32 21.01 9.71
CA ALA A 126 12.91 19.72 10.06
C ALA A 126 11.87 18.58 10.07
N LEU A 127 10.66 18.84 10.57
CA LEU A 127 9.54 17.88 10.51
C LEU A 127 9.13 17.58 9.06
N LEU A 128 9.09 18.60 8.19
CA LEU A 128 8.85 18.42 6.76
C LEU A 128 9.87 17.47 6.11
N ALA A 129 11.15 17.64 6.42
CA ALA A 129 12.19 16.74 5.94
C ALA A 129 12.02 15.30 6.49
N ALA A 130 11.54 15.16 7.74
CA ALA A 130 11.33 13.87 8.39
C ALA A 130 10.15 13.05 7.81
N VAL A 131 9.22 13.69 7.07
CA VAL A 131 8.03 13.02 6.47
C VAL A 131 8.42 11.82 5.60
N THR A 132 9.58 11.86 4.95
CA THR A 132 10.01 10.77 4.04
C THR A 132 10.65 9.60 4.78
N LEU A 133 11.18 9.85 5.98
CA LEU A 133 11.92 8.88 6.79
C LEU A 133 11.01 8.13 7.79
N ARG A 134 9.82 8.66 8.09
CA ARG A 134 8.87 8.09 9.05
C ARG A 134 7.46 7.97 8.45
N PRO A 135 6.55 7.19 9.07
CA PRO A 135 5.15 7.15 8.67
C PRO A 135 4.52 8.56 8.74
N ALA A 136 3.86 8.99 7.66
CA ALA A 136 3.25 10.32 7.56
C ALA A 136 2.26 10.62 8.72
N ARG A 137 1.58 9.59 9.25
CA ARG A 137 0.68 9.72 10.39
C ARG A 137 1.42 10.14 11.67
N GLU A 138 2.59 9.57 11.94
CA GLU A 138 3.37 9.92 13.14
C GLU A 138 3.86 11.37 13.06
N VAL A 139 4.39 11.76 11.90
CA VAL A 139 4.86 13.14 11.68
C VAL A 139 3.69 14.12 11.78
N ALA A 140 2.53 13.80 11.19
CA ALA A 140 1.33 14.62 11.31
C ALA A 140 0.87 14.81 12.77
N VAL A 141 0.93 13.77 13.61
CA VAL A 141 0.60 13.88 15.04
C VAL A 141 1.58 14.81 15.76
N VAL A 142 2.88 14.66 15.51
CA VAL A 142 3.90 15.53 16.10
C VAL A 142 3.71 16.98 15.65
N THR A 143 3.47 17.20 14.36
CA THR A 143 3.19 18.51 13.78
C THR A 143 1.92 19.12 14.39
N ALA A 144 0.87 18.34 14.63
CA ALA A 144 -0.32 18.78 15.34
C ALA A 144 -0.02 19.20 16.78
N LEU A 145 0.77 18.41 17.52
CA LEU A 145 1.19 18.74 18.89
C LEU A 145 2.01 20.03 18.94
N LEU A 146 2.93 20.24 17.98
CA LEU A 146 3.66 21.49 17.84
C LEU A 146 2.73 22.68 17.59
N GLY A 147 1.76 22.52 16.68
CA GLY A 147 0.76 23.56 16.41
C GLY A 147 -0.10 23.89 17.63
N LEU A 148 -0.56 22.87 18.36
CA LEU A 148 -1.31 23.05 19.61
C LEU A 148 -0.49 23.77 20.68
N ALA A 149 0.79 23.43 20.84
CA ALA A 149 1.68 24.10 21.77
C ALA A 149 1.83 25.59 21.42
N LEU A 150 2.04 25.93 20.14
CA LEU A 150 2.13 27.32 19.69
C LEU A 150 0.82 28.09 19.90
N VAL A 151 -0.33 27.46 19.60
CA VAL A 151 -1.66 28.05 19.86
C VAL A 151 -1.85 28.32 21.35
N ALA A 152 -1.49 27.37 22.22
CA ALA A 152 -1.59 27.56 23.67
C ALA A 152 -0.74 28.74 24.15
N VAL A 153 0.48 28.89 23.63
CA VAL A 153 1.33 30.05 23.94
C VAL A 153 0.70 31.35 23.46
N PHE A 154 0.25 31.42 22.20
CA PHE A 154 -0.38 32.62 21.64
C PHE A 154 -1.69 33.01 22.36
N LEU A 155 -2.43 32.04 22.89
CA LEU A 155 -3.62 32.29 23.71
C LEU A 155 -3.27 32.78 25.13
N SER A 156 -2.14 32.35 25.68
CA SER A 156 -1.68 32.77 27.02
C SER A 156 -1.09 34.18 27.07
N GLU A 157 -0.70 34.75 25.92
CA GLU A 157 -0.17 36.10 25.83
C GLU A 157 -1.24 37.17 26.05
N GLN A 158 -0.97 38.14 26.92
CA GLN A 158 -1.80 39.33 27.08
C GLN A 158 -1.72 40.18 25.81
N ARG A 159 -2.88 40.42 25.19
CA ARG A 159 -2.99 41.13 23.91
C ARG A 159 -3.16 42.62 24.14
N SER A 160 -2.23 43.40 23.60
CA SER A 160 -2.26 44.87 23.61
C SER A 160 -2.95 45.47 22.38
N SER A 161 -3.04 44.74 21.25
CA SER A 161 -3.69 45.19 20.02
C SER A 161 -4.18 44.00 19.15
N PRO A 162 -5.32 44.10 18.45
CA PRO A 162 -5.77 43.10 17.49
C PRO A 162 -4.80 42.87 16.31
N ALA A 163 -3.92 43.83 16.02
CA ALA A 163 -2.98 43.77 14.91
C ALA A 163 -1.89 42.67 15.07
N THR A 164 -1.71 42.10 16.27
CA THR A 164 -0.73 41.04 16.54
C THR A 164 -1.18 39.65 16.11
N ILE A 165 -2.47 39.47 15.75
CA ILE A 165 -3.04 38.18 15.36
C ILE A 165 -2.50 37.71 14.00
N ALA A 166 -2.41 38.60 13.01
CA ALA A 166 -2.01 38.21 11.66
C ALA A 166 -0.57 37.63 11.60
N PRO A 167 0.44 38.23 12.27
CA PRO A 167 1.78 37.65 12.33
C PRO A 167 1.87 36.32 13.09
N GLN A 168 1.05 36.11 14.14
CA GLN A 168 0.97 34.84 14.87
C GLN A 168 0.38 33.74 13.98
N LEU A 169 -0.70 34.03 13.23
CA LEU A 169 -1.28 33.12 12.25
C LEU A 169 -0.29 32.77 11.14
N LEU A 170 0.47 33.75 10.64
CA LEU A 170 1.51 33.50 9.65
C LEU A 170 2.60 32.57 10.20
N THR A 171 3.06 32.81 11.43
CA THR A 171 4.06 31.96 12.11
C THR A 171 3.56 30.54 12.27
N LEU A 172 2.31 30.36 12.74
CA LEU A 172 1.68 29.05 12.88
C LEU A 172 1.59 28.33 11.54
N THR A 173 1.13 29.05 10.50
CA THR A 173 0.98 28.52 9.15
C THR A 173 2.31 28.08 8.56
N LEU A 174 3.36 28.90 8.69
CA LEU A 174 4.70 28.56 8.20
C LEU A 174 5.34 27.40 8.96
N THR A 175 5.05 27.26 10.26
CA THR A 175 5.62 26.19 11.09
C THR A 175 4.97 24.84 10.82
N VAL A 176 3.64 24.82 10.66
CA VAL A 176 2.86 23.58 10.68
C VAL A 176 2.34 23.20 9.27
N GLY A 177 1.97 24.21 8.47
CA GLY A 177 1.34 24.03 7.15
C GLY A 177 2.17 23.18 6.18
N PRO A 178 3.44 23.54 5.92
CA PRO A 178 4.28 22.77 5.00
C PRO A 178 4.42 21.29 5.39
N ALA A 179 4.58 21.00 6.68
CA ALA A 179 4.69 19.62 7.18
C ALA A 179 3.41 18.81 6.95
N PHE A 180 2.22 19.39 7.16
CA PHE A 180 0.95 18.73 6.83
C PHE A 180 0.79 18.48 5.33
N VAL A 181 1.12 19.46 4.49
CA VAL A 181 1.09 19.31 3.03
C VAL A 181 2.04 18.18 2.61
N GLY A 182 3.26 18.16 3.15
CA GLY A 182 4.22 17.08 2.93
C GLY A 182 3.67 15.71 3.34
N CYS A 183 3.04 15.60 4.51
CA CYS A 183 2.42 14.37 4.99
C CYS A 183 1.32 13.89 4.02
N ALA A 184 0.45 14.78 3.56
CA ALA A 184 -0.63 14.45 2.63
C ALA A 184 -0.10 13.98 1.27
N VAL A 185 0.92 14.66 0.73
CA VAL A 185 1.57 14.28 -0.53
C VAL A 185 2.22 12.90 -0.42
N VAL A 186 3.00 12.66 0.63
CA VAL A 186 3.69 11.36 0.82
C VAL A 186 2.71 10.23 1.10
N ALA A 187 1.67 10.47 1.90
CA ALA A 187 0.63 9.47 2.14
C ALA A 187 -0.09 9.07 0.84
N SER A 188 -0.43 10.07 0.01
CA SER A 188 -1.09 9.85 -1.29
C SER A 188 -0.18 9.10 -2.26
N TYR A 189 1.10 9.48 -2.35
CA TYR A 189 2.08 8.79 -3.19
C TYR A 189 2.29 7.34 -2.76
N ARG A 190 2.50 7.07 -1.46
CA ARG A 190 2.66 5.69 -0.96
C ARG A 190 1.43 4.82 -1.19
N ARG A 191 0.25 5.42 -1.16
CA ARG A 191 -1.00 4.72 -1.47
C ARG A 191 -1.06 4.39 -2.96
N MET A 192 -0.77 5.36 -3.83
CA MET A 192 -0.70 5.17 -5.27
C MET A 192 0.31 4.09 -5.69
N VAL A 193 1.51 4.08 -5.10
CA VAL A 193 2.53 3.05 -5.39
C VAL A 193 2.07 1.67 -4.97
N ARG A 194 1.48 1.52 -3.77
CA ARG A 194 0.94 0.23 -3.32
C ARG A 194 -0.16 -0.29 -4.24
N MET A 195 -1.08 0.60 -4.61
CA MET A 195 -2.11 0.33 -5.59
C MET A 195 -1.53 -0.10 -6.95
N ALA A 196 -0.51 0.60 -7.46
CA ALA A 196 0.11 0.26 -8.73
C ALA A 196 0.86 -1.08 -8.68
N LEU A 197 1.56 -1.38 -7.57
CA LEU A 197 2.26 -2.64 -7.37
C LEU A 197 1.28 -3.81 -7.30
N ASP A 198 0.21 -3.68 -6.52
CA ASP A 198 -0.87 -4.65 -6.44
C ASP A 198 -1.48 -4.90 -7.83
N ARG A 199 -1.81 -3.84 -8.57
CA ARG A 199 -2.31 -3.98 -9.95
C ARG A 199 -1.36 -4.77 -10.85
N VAL A 200 -0.05 -4.54 -10.76
CA VAL A 200 0.96 -5.27 -11.55
C VAL A 200 1.05 -6.74 -11.14
N LEU A 201 0.97 -7.04 -9.85
CA LEU A 201 0.94 -8.42 -9.35
C LEU A 201 -0.27 -9.15 -9.89
N ILE A 202 -1.46 -8.57 -9.80
CA ILE A 202 -2.66 -9.23 -10.29
C ILE A 202 -2.66 -9.34 -11.82
N GLN A 203 -2.13 -8.34 -12.55
CA GLN A 203 -1.93 -8.48 -14.01
C GLN A 203 -1.04 -9.66 -14.39
N SER A 204 -0.06 -10.03 -13.56
CA SER A 204 0.75 -11.23 -13.82
C SER A 204 -0.04 -12.54 -13.65
N THR A 205 -1.07 -12.56 -12.78
CA THR A 205 -1.99 -13.70 -12.64
C THR A 205 -2.98 -13.84 -13.80
N VAL A 206 -3.28 -12.75 -14.53
CA VAL A 206 -4.19 -12.82 -15.69
C VAL A 206 -3.59 -13.65 -16.83
N ALA A 207 -2.26 -13.67 -16.96
CA ALA A 207 -1.55 -14.52 -17.92
C ALA A 207 -1.41 -15.98 -17.44
N ALA A 208 -1.85 -16.31 -16.21
CA ALA A 208 -1.77 -17.66 -15.68
C ALA A 208 -2.80 -18.60 -16.35
N PRO A 209 -2.58 -19.92 -16.30
CA PRO A 209 -3.51 -20.91 -16.83
C PRO A 209 -4.95 -20.72 -16.29
N ALA A 210 -5.95 -21.07 -17.12
CA ALA A 210 -7.38 -20.88 -16.82
C ALA A 210 -7.85 -21.50 -15.49
N PHE A 211 -7.27 -22.66 -15.19
CA PHE A 211 -7.31 -23.34 -13.90
C PHE A 211 -5.85 -23.46 -13.46
N GLY A 212 -5.57 -23.09 -12.23
CA GLY A 212 -4.20 -22.96 -11.75
C GLY A 212 -4.12 -22.98 -10.25
N VAL A 213 -2.89 -23.07 -9.77
CA VAL A 213 -2.50 -23.22 -8.38
C VAL A 213 -2.09 -21.83 -7.87
N SER A 214 -2.46 -21.45 -6.65
CA SER A 214 -1.93 -20.22 -6.04
C SER A 214 -0.41 -20.32 -5.86
N MET A 215 0.30 -19.18 -5.79
CA MET A 215 1.76 -19.18 -5.64
C MET A 215 2.24 -20.02 -4.44
N LEU A 216 1.49 -20.06 -3.33
CA LEU A 216 1.81 -20.86 -2.13
C LEU A 216 1.56 -22.36 -2.34
N GLU A 217 0.46 -22.73 -2.96
CA GLU A 217 0.15 -24.12 -3.30
C GLU A 217 1.10 -24.67 -4.38
N THR A 218 1.72 -23.78 -5.17
CA THR A 218 2.74 -24.14 -6.18
C THR A 218 4.04 -24.56 -5.50
N GLU A 219 4.39 -23.94 -4.37
CA GLU A 219 5.55 -24.36 -3.56
C GLU A 219 5.32 -25.72 -2.90
N GLU A 220 4.11 -25.97 -2.39
CA GLU A 220 3.71 -27.27 -1.83
C GLU A 220 3.70 -28.37 -2.91
N LEU A 221 3.14 -28.10 -4.08
CA LEU A 221 3.15 -29.03 -5.20
C LEU A 221 4.58 -29.31 -5.70
N ALA A 222 5.44 -28.29 -5.76
CA ALA A 222 6.84 -28.45 -6.14
C ALA A 222 7.65 -29.24 -5.08
N ALA A 223 7.29 -29.14 -3.80
CA ALA A 223 7.87 -29.98 -2.75
C ALA A 223 7.43 -31.44 -2.90
N LEU A 224 6.14 -31.67 -3.18
CA LEU A 224 5.59 -33.00 -3.41
C LEU A 224 6.18 -33.67 -4.65
N ASP A 225 6.30 -32.93 -5.75
CA ASP A 225 6.92 -33.39 -7.00
C ASP A 225 8.39 -33.75 -6.79
N ARG A 226 9.12 -32.93 -6.02
CA ARG A 226 10.51 -33.24 -5.64
C ARG A 226 10.62 -34.54 -4.84
N GLU A 227 9.73 -34.80 -3.89
CA GLU A 227 9.72 -36.07 -3.14
C GLU A 227 9.44 -37.27 -4.06
N VAL A 228 8.57 -37.09 -5.06
CA VAL A 228 8.29 -38.11 -6.08
C VAL A 228 9.51 -38.35 -6.97
N GLU A 229 10.15 -37.28 -7.46
CA GLU A 229 11.39 -37.37 -8.25
C GLU A 229 12.51 -38.08 -7.47
N GLU A 230 12.70 -37.74 -6.19
CA GLU A 230 13.68 -38.37 -5.32
C GLU A 230 13.39 -39.86 -5.13
N LEU A 231 12.13 -40.25 -4.93
CA LEU A 231 11.72 -41.66 -4.84
C LEU A 231 12.04 -42.42 -6.14
N PHE A 232 11.73 -41.84 -7.31
CA PHE A 232 12.06 -42.47 -8.60
C PHE A 232 13.56 -42.50 -8.87
N ALA A 233 14.31 -41.47 -8.45
CA ALA A 233 15.76 -41.43 -8.55
C ALA A 233 16.41 -42.51 -7.67
N ASP A 234 15.90 -42.74 -6.46
CA ASP A 234 16.39 -43.79 -5.56
C ASP A 234 16.13 -45.20 -6.10
N VAL A 235 14.99 -45.44 -6.74
CA VAL A 235 14.68 -46.73 -7.38
C VAL A 235 15.56 -46.93 -8.63
N SER A 236 15.69 -45.92 -9.48
CA SER A 236 16.47 -46.02 -10.73
C SER A 236 17.97 -46.17 -10.49
N SER A 237 18.50 -45.55 -9.43
CA SER A 237 19.90 -45.68 -9.01
C SER A 237 20.21 -46.98 -8.25
N GLY A 238 19.18 -47.78 -7.93
CA GLY A 238 19.30 -49.01 -7.15
C GLY A 238 19.56 -48.80 -5.66
N ARG A 239 19.46 -47.55 -5.17
CA ARG A 239 19.55 -47.24 -3.73
C ARG A 239 18.35 -47.78 -2.95
N GLU A 240 17.19 -47.82 -3.58
CA GLU A 240 16.01 -48.52 -3.07
C GLU A 240 15.77 -49.79 -3.92
N PRO A 241 15.88 -50.99 -3.34
CA PRO A 241 15.66 -52.24 -4.07
C PRO A 241 14.17 -52.45 -4.38
N LEU A 242 13.89 -53.11 -5.50
CA LEU A 242 12.56 -53.63 -5.82
C LEU A 242 12.46 -55.11 -5.42
N PRO A 243 11.37 -55.57 -4.79
CA PRO A 243 10.18 -54.80 -4.41
C PRO A 243 10.44 -53.80 -3.27
N LEU A 244 9.73 -52.66 -3.31
CA LEU A 244 9.87 -51.60 -2.31
C LEU A 244 9.69 -52.13 -0.89
N THR A 245 10.43 -51.55 0.05
CA THR A 245 10.21 -51.83 1.47
C THR A 245 8.78 -51.43 1.89
N PRO A 246 8.13 -52.13 2.84
CA PRO A 246 6.75 -51.83 3.24
C PRO A 246 6.54 -50.37 3.69
N ALA A 247 7.54 -49.78 4.34
CA ALA A 247 7.53 -48.38 4.76
C ALA A 247 7.56 -47.42 3.56
N ARG A 248 8.43 -47.65 2.58
CA ARG A 248 8.50 -46.84 1.34
C ARG A 248 7.28 -47.03 0.45
N ALA A 249 6.73 -48.24 0.38
CA ALA A 249 5.49 -48.51 -0.33
C ALA A 249 4.31 -47.74 0.28
N SER A 250 4.22 -47.67 1.62
CA SER A 250 3.21 -46.85 2.32
C SER A 250 3.38 -45.37 2.01
N ARG A 251 4.61 -44.83 2.07
CA ARG A 251 4.87 -43.41 1.76
C ARG A 251 4.56 -43.08 0.30
N ALA A 252 4.87 -43.98 -0.65
CA ALA A 252 4.51 -43.81 -2.05
C ALA A 252 2.98 -43.78 -2.26
N GLN A 253 2.23 -44.60 -1.51
CA GLN A 253 0.77 -44.61 -1.54
C GLN A 253 0.18 -43.29 -1.01
N GLU A 254 0.75 -42.75 0.06
CA GLU A 254 0.40 -41.44 0.63
C GLU A 254 0.66 -40.31 -0.38
N LEU A 255 1.88 -40.23 -0.92
CA LEU A 255 2.27 -39.24 -1.94
C LEU A 255 1.35 -39.30 -3.17
N ALA A 256 1.02 -40.51 -3.65
CA ALA A 256 0.11 -40.67 -4.79
C ALA A 256 -1.33 -40.23 -4.46
N THR A 257 -1.76 -40.35 -3.21
CA THR A 257 -3.08 -39.91 -2.75
C THR A 257 -3.12 -38.39 -2.62
N GLU A 258 -2.08 -37.80 -2.04
CA GLU A 258 -1.91 -36.35 -1.88
C GLU A 258 -1.82 -35.65 -3.24
N LEU A 259 -1.01 -36.18 -4.17
CA LEU A 259 -0.92 -35.66 -5.54
C LEU A 259 -2.28 -35.74 -6.25
N ARG A 260 -3.01 -36.85 -6.12
CA ARG A 260 -4.34 -36.99 -6.71
C ARG A 260 -5.33 -35.97 -6.12
N GLN A 261 -5.27 -35.76 -4.81
CA GLN A 261 -6.13 -34.78 -4.14
C GLN A 261 -5.83 -33.36 -4.63
N HIS A 262 -4.56 -32.97 -4.69
CA HIS A 262 -4.16 -31.68 -5.25
C HIS A 262 -4.60 -31.52 -6.71
N LEU A 263 -4.38 -32.52 -7.56
CA LEU A 263 -4.81 -32.46 -8.98
C LEU A 263 -6.33 -32.35 -9.15
N VAL A 264 -7.12 -32.93 -8.24
CA VAL A 264 -8.60 -32.82 -8.26
C VAL A 264 -9.07 -31.47 -7.72
N GLN A 265 -8.52 -31.01 -6.60
CA GLN A 265 -8.85 -29.71 -6.01
C GLN A 265 -8.48 -28.56 -6.96
N ASN A 266 -7.30 -28.60 -7.57
CA ASN A 266 -6.79 -27.58 -8.50
C ASN A 266 -7.63 -27.46 -9.79
N ARG A 267 -8.42 -28.47 -10.14
CA ARG A 267 -9.31 -28.44 -11.31
C ARG A 267 -10.61 -27.68 -11.05
N SER A 268 -10.88 -27.26 -9.81
CA SER A 268 -12.15 -26.66 -9.40
C SER A 268 -12.09 -25.16 -9.12
N THR A 269 -10.90 -24.61 -8.84
CA THR A 269 -10.70 -23.19 -8.55
C THR A 269 -10.27 -22.41 -9.80
N SER A 270 -11.02 -21.37 -10.16
CA SER A 270 -10.72 -20.54 -11.33
C SER A 270 -9.61 -19.53 -11.04
N TRP A 271 -8.92 -19.06 -12.09
CA TRP A 271 -7.90 -18.01 -11.98
C TRP A 271 -8.38 -16.76 -11.21
N LEU A 272 -9.68 -16.44 -11.29
CA LEU A 272 -10.27 -15.25 -10.68
C LEU A 272 -10.26 -15.33 -9.15
N VAL A 273 -10.55 -16.52 -8.59
CA VAL A 273 -10.53 -16.75 -7.14
C VAL A 273 -9.10 -16.57 -6.61
N HIS A 274 -8.12 -17.12 -7.30
CA HIS A 274 -6.70 -16.97 -6.94
C HIS A 274 -6.20 -15.52 -7.07
N ALA A 275 -6.52 -14.85 -8.17
CA ALA A 275 -6.14 -13.46 -8.40
C ALA A 275 -6.72 -12.50 -7.35
N ILE A 276 -7.91 -12.79 -6.83
CA ILE A 276 -8.55 -12.01 -5.76
C ILE A 276 -7.93 -12.34 -4.40
N ALA A 277 -7.73 -13.62 -4.09
CA ALA A 277 -7.13 -14.07 -2.83
C ALA A 277 -5.69 -13.55 -2.63
N GLU A 278 -4.91 -13.43 -3.72
CA GLU A 278 -3.53 -12.93 -3.67
C GLU A 278 -3.43 -11.39 -3.61
N SER A 279 -4.54 -10.67 -3.83
CA SER A 279 -4.55 -9.21 -3.78
C SER A 279 -4.83 -8.67 -2.38
N GLU A 280 -3.98 -7.77 -1.90
CA GLU A 280 -4.20 -7.02 -0.65
C GLU A 280 -5.44 -6.10 -0.73
N PHE A 281 -5.85 -5.71 -1.94
CA PHE A 281 -6.95 -4.75 -2.15
C PHE A 281 -8.27 -5.41 -2.56
N LEU A 282 -8.22 -6.53 -3.30
CA LEU A 282 -9.44 -7.23 -3.74
C LEU A 282 -9.93 -8.26 -2.72
N GLY A 283 -9.02 -8.95 -2.01
CA GLY A 283 -9.35 -10.15 -1.22
C GLY A 283 -10.41 -9.93 -0.13
N ASP A 284 -10.36 -8.81 0.59
CA ASP A 284 -11.32 -8.50 1.66
C ASP A 284 -12.63 -7.89 1.14
N SER A 285 -12.64 -7.42 -0.11
CA SER A 285 -13.74 -6.61 -0.66
C SER A 285 -14.63 -7.37 -1.63
N ILE A 286 -14.09 -8.45 -2.22
CA ILE A 286 -14.74 -9.20 -3.28
C ILE A 286 -15.07 -10.62 -2.81
N ASP A 287 -16.34 -11.00 -2.93
CA ASP A 287 -16.77 -12.39 -2.83
C ASP A 287 -17.07 -12.95 -4.23
N VAL A 288 -16.60 -14.17 -4.50
CA VAL A 288 -16.70 -14.82 -5.82
C VAL A 288 -17.50 -16.11 -5.70
N VAL A 289 -18.66 -16.14 -6.36
CA VAL A 289 -19.54 -17.30 -6.44
C VAL A 289 -19.46 -17.87 -7.86
N ASP A 290 -18.56 -18.83 -8.06
CA ASP A 290 -18.36 -19.54 -9.34
C ASP A 290 -18.40 -21.08 -9.17
N PRO A 291 -19.58 -21.68 -8.91
CA PRO A 291 -19.70 -23.11 -8.63
C PRO A 291 -19.40 -24.01 -9.85
N HIS A 292 -19.38 -23.44 -11.06
CA HIS A 292 -19.19 -24.18 -12.31
C HIS A 292 -17.87 -23.86 -13.01
N GLY A 293 -17.01 -23.03 -12.41
CA GLY A 293 -15.73 -22.63 -12.99
C GLY A 293 -15.88 -21.84 -14.30
N LEU A 294 -16.98 -21.12 -14.49
CA LEU A 294 -17.25 -20.35 -15.72
C LEU A 294 -16.24 -19.22 -15.90
N ALA A 295 -15.69 -18.67 -14.82
CA ALA A 295 -14.66 -17.64 -14.91
C ALA A 295 -13.39 -18.12 -15.64
N ALA A 296 -13.09 -19.43 -15.58
CA ALA A 296 -11.95 -20.02 -16.29
C ALA A 296 -12.12 -20.02 -17.82
N THR A 297 -13.37 -19.99 -18.32
CA THR A 297 -13.65 -20.00 -19.76
C THR A 297 -13.45 -18.64 -20.44
N LEU A 298 -13.33 -17.56 -19.66
CA LEU A 298 -13.06 -16.21 -20.17
C LEU A 298 -11.74 -16.18 -20.94
N ASP A 299 -11.73 -15.48 -22.07
CA ASP A 299 -10.51 -15.23 -22.84
C ASP A 299 -9.61 -14.20 -22.16
N GLN A 300 -8.36 -14.07 -22.61
CA GLN A 300 -7.38 -13.17 -22.01
C GLN A 300 -7.87 -11.70 -21.92
N ARG A 301 -8.54 -11.22 -22.97
CA ARG A 301 -9.02 -9.84 -23.05
C ARG A 301 -10.16 -9.59 -22.07
N GLN A 302 -11.05 -10.56 -21.91
CA GLN A 302 -12.15 -10.52 -20.97
C GLN A 302 -11.65 -10.59 -19.53
N ARG A 303 -10.66 -11.44 -19.25
CA ARG A 303 -10.01 -11.49 -17.92
C ARG A 303 -9.37 -10.15 -17.56
N ASP A 304 -8.60 -9.56 -18.47
CA ASP A 304 -7.96 -8.25 -18.29
C ASP A 304 -8.99 -7.14 -18.07
N GLY A 305 -10.08 -7.17 -18.85
CA GLY A 305 -11.19 -6.22 -18.76
C GLY A 305 -11.93 -6.30 -17.43
N LEU A 306 -12.26 -7.52 -16.99
CA LEU A 306 -12.96 -7.78 -15.74
C LEU A 306 -12.12 -7.31 -14.55
N LEU A 307 -10.86 -7.74 -14.50
CA LEU A 307 -9.98 -7.41 -13.40
C LEU A 307 -9.69 -5.90 -13.32
N SER A 308 -9.46 -5.26 -14.46
CA SER A 308 -9.29 -3.80 -14.52
C SER A 308 -10.54 -3.07 -14.02
N ALA A 309 -11.74 -3.55 -14.38
CA ALA A 309 -12.98 -2.96 -13.92
C ALA A 309 -13.17 -3.12 -12.41
N LEU A 310 -12.98 -4.33 -11.87
CA LEU A 310 -13.07 -4.60 -10.43
C LEU A 310 -12.10 -3.74 -9.62
N TRP A 311 -10.88 -3.59 -10.12
CA TRP A 311 -9.86 -2.78 -9.48
C TRP A 311 -10.21 -1.27 -9.49
N LEU A 312 -10.70 -0.74 -10.62
CA LEU A 312 -11.20 0.64 -10.70
C LEU A 312 -12.41 0.86 -9.78
N LEU A 313 -13.28 -0.14 -9.68
CA LEU A 313 -14.48 -0.07 -8.86
C LEU A 313 -14.17 0.01 -7.36
N ILE A 314 -13.17 -0.75 -6.88
CA ILE A 314 -12.70 -0.68 -5.49
C ILE A 314 -11.90 0.60 -5.22
N SER A 315 -11.11 1.05 -6.18
CA SER A 315 -10.31 2.28 -6.04
C SER A 315 -11.12 3.58 -6.15
N ALA A 316 -12.36 3.51 -6.66
CA ALA A 316 -13.24 4.67 -6.88
C ALA A 316 -13.51 5.50 -5.62
N ASN A 317 -13.63 4.89 -4.44
CA ASN A 317 -13.88 5.62 -3.20
C ASN A 317 -12.85 5.27 -2.10
N PRO A 318 -11.95 6.21 -1.75
CA PRO A 318 -10.94 5.96 -0.74
C PRO A 318 -11.45 5.97 0.70
N ARG A 319 -12.67 6.49 0.95
CA ARG A 319 -13.23 6.63 2.30
C ARG A 319 -14.12 5.46 2.70
N GLN A 320 -14.61 4.70 1.72
CA GLN A 320 -15.51 3.58 1.93
C GLN A 320 -15.15 2.50 0.93
N VAL A 321 -14.66 1.37 1.44
CA VAL A 321 -14.34 0.20 0.63
C VAL A 321 -15.67 -0.44 0.21
N PRO A 322 -15.98 -0.54 -1.10
CA PRO A 322 -17.18 -1.21 -1.55
C PRO A 322 -17.11 -2.70 -1.29
N SER A 323 -18.25 -3.31 -0.95
CA SER A 323 -18.40 -4.76 -1.00
C SER A 323 -18.92 -5.14 -2.38
N VAL A 324 -18.24 -6.07 -3.03
CA VAL A 324 -18.56 -6.55 -4.38
C VAL A 324 -18.79 -8.04 -4.32
N GLU A 325 -19.93 -8.49 -4.82
CA GLU A 325 -20.21 -9.90 -5.00
C GLU A 325 -20.30 -10.20 -6.49
N LEU A 326 -19.40 -11.07 -6.98
CA LEU A 326 -19.44 -11.59 -8.34
C LEU A 326 -20.11 -12.95 -8.36
N ARG A 327 -21.14 -13.09 -9.18
CA ARG A 327 -21.86 -14.35 -9.37
C ARG A 327 -21.77 -14.79 -10.81
N PHE A 328 -21.46 -16.07 -11.01
CA PHE A 328 -21.52 -16.78 -12.27
C PHE A 328 -22.70 -17.76 -12.22
N PRO A 329 -23.93 -17.34 -12.59
CA PRO A 329 -25.10 -18.19 -12.53
C PRO A 329 -24.95 -19.37 -13.49
N ALA A 330 -25.41 -20.53 -13.05
CA ALA A 330 -25.55 -21.69 -13.93
C ALA A 330 -26.52 -21.38 -15.07
N LEU A 331 -26.11 -21.67 -16.31
CA LEU A 331 -27.04 -21.74 -17.43
C LEU A 331 -27.31 -23.19 -17.81
N PRO A 332 -28.45 -23.48 -18.47
CA PRO A 332 -28.64 -24.74 -19.17
C PRO A 332 -27.48 -24.96 -20.15
N LEU A 333 -26.97 -26.19 -20.19
CA LEU A 333 -25.93 -26.59 -21.14
C LEU A 333 -26.32 -26.16 -22.57
N PRO A 334 -25.51 -25.37 -23.27
CA PRO A 334 -25.79 -25.03 -24.66
C PRO A 334 -25.80 -26.31 -25.50
N PRO A 335 -26.57 -26.35 -26.60
CA PRO A 335 -26.50 -27.46 -27.53
C PRO A 335 -25.07 -27.65 -28.03
N VAL A 336 -24.65 -28.91 -28.15
CA VAL A 336 -23.26 -29.35 -28.40
C VAL A 336 -22.63 -28.72 -29.65
N ASP A 337 -23.46 -28.26 -30.60
CA ASP A 337 -23.04 -27.68 -31.89
C ASP A 337 -22.78 -26.17 -31.86
N THR A 338 -22.91 -25.49 -30.71
CA THR A 338 -22.70 -24.04 -30.66
C THR A 338 -21.21 -23.72 -30.44
N PRO A 339 -20.52 -23.06 -31.40
CA PRO A 339 -19.10 -22.74 -31.26
C PRO A 339 -18.83 -21.68 -30.18
N MET A 340 -19.85 -20.89 -29.83
CA MET A 340 -19.79 -19.92 -28.74
C MET A 340 -20.72 -20.31 -27.60
N GLN A 341 -20.18 -20.32 -26.39
CA GLN A 341 -20.93 -20.42 -25.15
C GLN A 341 -21.20 -19.01 -24.62
N ARG A 342 -22.44 -18.75 -24.23
CA ARG A 342 -22.83 -17.49 -23.57
C ARG A 342 -23.19 -17.74 -22.13
N PHE A 343 -22.84 -16.84 -21.23
CA PHE A 343 -23.27 -16.89 -19.84
C PHE A 343 -23.35 -15.50 -19.19
N PRO A 344 -24.31 -15.29 -18.27
CA PRO A 344 -24.38 -14.06 -17.51
C PRO A 344 -23.29 -14.02 -16.44
N LEU A 345 -22.79 -12.82 -16.19
CA LEU A 345 -21.95 -12.46 -15.05
C LEU A 345 -22.68 -11.34 -14.30
N VAL A 346 -23.06 -11.60 -13.06
CA VAL A 346 -23.79 -10.62 -12.24
C VAL A 346 -22.84 -10.07 -11.20
N ILE A 347 -22.64 -8.75 -11.24
CA ILE A 347 -21.81 -8.00 -10.29
C ILE A 347 -22.73 -7.17 -9.43
N VAL A 348 -22.75 -7.48 -8.14
CA VAL A 348 -23.50 -6.75 -7.12
C VAL A 348 -22.51 -5.89 -6.36
N VAL A 349 -22.72 -4.57 -6.35
CA VAL A 349 -21.84 -3.63 -5.68
C VAL A 349 -22.62 -2.87 -4.64
N GLU A 350 -22.13 -2.87 -3.41
CA GLU A 350 -22.69 -2.12 -2.29
C GLU A 350 -21.76 -0.97 -1.87
N GLY A 351 -22.35 0.14 -1.45
CA GLY A 351 -21.63 1.32 -0.96
C GLY A 351 -21.17 2.31 -2.05
N VAL A 352 -21.41 2.02 -3.32
CA VAL A 352 -21.01 2.90 -4.45
C VAL A 352 -22.23 3.28 -5.28
N ARG A 353 -22.40 4.59 -5.49
CA ARG A 353 -23.42 5.14 -6.40
C ARG A 353 -22.92 5.06 -7.84
N ARG A 354 -23.84 4.85 -8.79
CA ARG A 354 -23.54 4.84 -10.24
C ARG A 354 -22.72 6.06 -10.69
N THR A 355 -23.03 7.26 -10.18
CA THR A 355 -22.35 8.51 -10.53
C THR A 355 -20.91 8.61 -10.01
N ALA A 356 -20.54 7.81 -9.02
CA ALA A 356 -19.19 7.76 -8.46
C ALA A 356 -18.30 6.73 -9.18
N VAL A 357 -18.86 5.91 -10.07
CA VAL A 357 -18.11 4.92 -10.84
C VAL A 357 -17.36 5.62 -11.97
N GLU A 358 -16.06 5.42 -12.02
CA GLU A 358 -15.20 6.01 -13.04
C GLU A 358 -15.55 5.48 -14.44
N PRO A 359 -15.54 6.33 -15.50
CA PRO A 359 -15.75 5.90 -16.89
C PRO A 359 -14.93 4.69 -17.34
N GLY A 360 -13.69 4.56 -16.86
CA GLY A 360 -12.82 3.42 -17.17
C GLY A 360 -13.38 2.08 -16.72
N THR A 361 -14.17 2.06 -15.64
CA THR A 361 -14.83 0.84 -15.12
C THR A 361 -15.83 0.27 -16.12
N TRP A 362 -16.65 1.15 -16.71
CA TRP A 362 -17.63 0.77 -17.73
C TRP A 362 -16.96 0.28 -19.01
N LEU A 363 -15.83 0.88 -19.37
CA LEU A 363 -15.03 0.42 -20.50
C LEU A 363 -14.41 -0.95 -20.21
N GLY A 364 -14.00 -1.22 -18.97
CA GLY A 364 -13.58 -2.55 -18.54
C GLY A 364 -14.70 -3.58 -18.69
N PHE A 365 -15.90 -3.31 -18.20
CA PHE A 365 -17.07 -4.19 -18.38
C PHE A 365 -17.41 -4.44 -19.86
N SER A 366 -17.34 -3.41 -20.71
CA SER A 366 -17.56 -3.56 -22.16
C SER A 366 -16.54 -4.48 -22.86
N ARG A 367 -15.35 -4.68 -22.28
CA ARG A 367 -14.36 -5.63 -22.82
C ARG A 367 -14.68 -7.07 -22.44
N VAL A 368 -15.43 -7.28 -21.35
CA VAL A 368 -15.89 -8.60 -20.89
C VAL A 368 -17.06 -9.09 -21.75
N GLY A 369 -18.03 -8.21 -21.99
CA GLY A 369 -19.24 -8.52 -22.75
C GLY A 369 -20.20 -7.34 -22.84
N SER A 370 -21.39 -7.59 -23.39
CA SER A 370 -22.47 -6.58 -23.38
C SER A 370 -23.07 -6.50 -21.98
N TYR A 371 -23.15 -5.30 -21.40
CA TYR A 371 -23.62 -5.11 -20.04
C TYR A 371 -24.87 -4.24 -19.94
N VAL A 372 -25.66 -4.51 -18.91
CA VAL A 372 -26.78 -3.68 -18.46
C VAL A 372 -26.56 -3.36 -16.99
N ASP A 373 -26.83 -2.11 -16.60
CA ASP A 373 -26.66 -1.67 -15.23
C ASP A 373 -27.97 -1.18 -14.62
N ALA A 374 -28.17 -1.49 -13.34
CA ALA A 374 -29.33 -1.07 -12.57
C ALA A 374 -28.88 -0.40 -11.27
N ALA A 375 -29.42 0.79 -10.99
CA ALA A 375 -29.15 1.49 -9.74
C ALA A 375 -29.95 0.84 -8.59
N ARG A 376 -29.29 0.62 -7.45
CA ARG A 376 -29.92 0.22 -6.18
C ARG A 376 -29.83 1.35 -5.16
N PRO A 377 -30.69 1.36 -4.13
CA PRO A 377 -30.67 2.42 -3.10
C PRO A 377 -29.30 2.60 -2.41
N LEU A 378 -28.54 1.52 -2.29
CA LEU A 378 -27.24 1.48 -1.62
C LEU A 378 -26.10 1.02 -2.55
N GLY A 379 -26.31 0.97 -3.86
CA GLY A 379 -25.35 0.30 -4.74
C GLY A 379 -25.71 0.30 -6.21
N ILE A 380 -25.05 -0.60 -6.95
CA ILE A 380 -25.36 -0.89 -8.35
C ILE A 380 -25.36 -2.39 -8.61
N THR A 381 -26.17 -2.83 -9.57
CA THR A 381 -26.04 -4.15 -10.19
C THR A 381 -25.54 -3.96 -11.59
N VAL A 382 -24.57 -4.75 -12.01
CA VAL A 382 -24.15 -4.84 -13.41
C VAL A 382 -24.32 -6.29 -13.84
N GLU A 383 -25.12 -6.52 -14.87
CA GLU A 383 -25.26 -7.82 -15.51
C GLU A 383 -24.54 -7.77 -16.85
N ILE A 384 -23.62 -8.70 -17.07
CA ILE A 384 -22.78 -8.77 -18.27
C ILE A 384 -23.07 -10.09 -18.97
N GLU A 385 -23.50 -10.05 -20.22
CA GLU A 385 -23.59 -11.23 -21.08
C GLU A 385 -22.20 -11.49 -21.68
N CYS A 386 -21.52 -12.50 -21.14
CA CYS A 386 -20.23 -12.96 -21.61
C CYS A 386 -20.42 -13.92 -22.78
N THR A 387 -19.59 -13.78 -23.82
CA THR A 387 -19.56 -14.70 -24.96
C THR A 387 -18.15 -15.26 -25.11
N VAL A 388 -17.98 -16.57 -24.97
CA VAL A 388 -16.69 -17.26 -25.03
C VAL A 388 -16.74 -18.38 -26.06
N GLU A 389 -15.58 -18.79 -26.56
CA GLU A 389 -15.48 -19.96 -27.44
C GLU A 389 -15.69 -21.25 -26.62
N SER A 390 -16.53 -22.16 -27.12
CA SER A 390 -16.85 -23.40 -26.42
C SER A 390 -15.61 -24.29 -26.29
N PRO A 391 -15.30 -24.85 -25.10
CA PRO A 391 -14.19 -25.79 -24.94
C PRO A 391 -14.32 -27.03 -25.85
N ALA A 392 -15.56 -27.44 -26.17
CA ALA A 392 -15.83 -28.58 -27.03
C ALA A 392 -15.36 -28.36 -28.48
N ALA A 393 -15.37 -27.10 -28.95
CA ALA A 393 -14.94 -26.73 -30.30
C ALA A 393 -13.41 -26.77 -30.47
N ARG A 394 -12.63 -26.76 -29.37
CA ARG A 394 -11.15 -26.81 -29.42
C ARG A 394 -10.56 -28.20 -29.63
N THR A 395 -11.39 -29.24 -29.72
CA THR A 395 -10.92 -30.59 -30.07
C THR A 395 -10.74 -30.63 -31.59
N PRO A 396 -9.52 -30.64 -32.16
CA PRO A 396 -9.37 -30.78 -33.59
C PRO A 396 -9.91 -32.15 -33.99
N SER A 397 -10.88 -32.16 -34.91
CA SER A 397 -11.29 -33.36 -35.62
C SER A 397 -10.05 -33.98 -36.24
N ARG A 398 -9.52 -35.05 -35.63
CA ARG A 398 -8.52 -35.90 -36.27
C ARG A 398 -9.21 -36.58 -37.45
N HIS A 399 -8.92 -36.11 -38.66
CA HIS A 399 -9.09 -36.88 -39.88
C HIS A 399 -7.84 -37.71 -40.14
#